data_AF-A0A7Y0SJE0-F1
#
_entry.id   AF-A0A7Y0SJE0-F1
#
_cell.length_a   1.000
_cell.length_b   1.000
_cell.length_c   1.000
_cell.angle_alpha   90.00
_cell.angle_beta   90.00
_cell.angle_gamma   90.00
#
_symmetry.space_group_name_H-M   'P 1'
#
loop_
_entity.id
_entity.type
_entity.pdbx_description
1 polymer ?
#
loop_
_entity_poly.entity_id
_entity_poly.type
_entity_poly.pdbx_seq_one_letter_code
_entity_poly.pdbx_strand_id
1 'polypeptide(L)' 'SRLVPTAANGMPAFGHYRRDPDGSGHVPWALIVIGVSGGRITSLNNFLDVERLFPLFGLPDRLEEGTGQPEQAGELA' A
#
# COMPACT_ATOMS: atom_id res chain seq x y z
N SER A 1 -0.62 -9.97 -3.94
CA SER A 1 -0.67 -8.51 -3.72
C SER A 1 -0.65 -8.23 -2.24
N ARG A 2 0.14 -7.23 -1.81
CA ARG A 2 0.18 -6.73 -0.42
C ARG A 2 -0.03 -5.22 -0.43
N LEU A 3 -0.68 -4.71 0.60
CA LEU A 3 -0.93 -3.28 0.80
C LEU A 3 -0.32 -2.87 2.14
N VAL A 4 0.53 -1.85 2.13
CA VAL A 4 1.12 -1.25 3.33
C VAL A 4 0.46 0.10 3.56
N PRO A 5 -0.25 0.32 4.68
CA PRO A 5 -0.91 1.60 4.96
C PRO A 5 0.09 2.75 5.04
N THR A 6 -0.30 3.91 4.52
CA THR A 6 0.41 5.19 4.67
C THR A 6 -0.59 6.35 4.54
N ALA A 7 -0.11 7.59 4.47
CA ALA A 7 -0.93 8.76 4.21
C ALA A 7 -0.23 9.69 3.21
N ALA A 8 -1.00 10.32 2.32
CA ALA A 8 -0.50 11.26 1.34
C ALA A 8 -1.36 12.53 1.34
N ASN A 9 -0.73 13.69 1.59
CA ASN A 9 -1.41 14.99 1.63
C ASN A 9 -2.66 15.01 2.54
N GLY A 10 -2.60 14.32 3.69
CA GLY A 10 -3.73 14.22 4.63
C GLY A 10 -4.84 13.24 4.22
N MET A 11 -4.67 12.50 3.11
CA MET A 11 -5.60 11.47 2.66
C MET A 11 -5.07 10.05 2.98
N PRO A 12 -5.95 9.06 3.20
CA PRO A 12 -5.55 7.66 3.32
C PRO A 12 -4.86 7.17 2.04
N ALA A 13 -3.78 6.42 2.19
CA ALA A 13 -3.03 5.85 1.07
C ALA A 13 -2.48 4.46 1.38
N PHE A 14 -2.06 3.74 0.34
CA PHE A 14 -1.37 2.46 0.46
C PHE A 14 -0.18 2.38 -0.49
N GLY A 15 0.93 1.82 -0.02
CA GLY A 15 1.95 1.23 -0.88
C GLY A 15 1.46 -0.14 -1.36
N HIS A 16 1.24 -0.30 -2.66
CA HIS A 16 0.85 -1.57 -3.26
C HIS A 16 2.07 -2.29 -3.82
N TYR A 17 2.23 -3.53 -3.38
CA TYR A 17 3.26 -4.45 -3.82
C TYR A 17 2.65 -5.64 -4.56
N ARG A 18 3.24 -6.00 -5.69
CA ARG A 18 2.89 -7.19 -6.48
C ARG A 18 3.92 -8.29 -6.22
N ARG A 19 3.51 -9.54 -6.38
CA ARG A 19 4.45 -10.66 -6.27
C ARG A 19 5.52 -10.51 -7.36
N ASP A 20 6.78 -10.64 -6.97
CA ASP A 20 7.90 -10.65 -7.92
C ASP A 20 7.77 -11.91 -8.81
N PRO A 21 7.88 -11.80 -10.15
CA PRO A 21 7.79 -12.96 -11.03
C PRO A 21 8.78 -14.09 -10.74
N ASP A 22 9.93 -13.76 -10.13
CA ASP A 22 10.94 -14.74 -9.71
C ASP A 22 10.57 -15.50 -8.40
N GLY A 23 9.48 -15.09 -7.75
CA GLY A 23 9.00 -15.68 -6.50
C GLY A 23 9.72 -15.19 -5.24
N SER A 24 10.68 -14.26 -5.34
CA SER A 24 11.52 -13.80 -4.22
C SER A 24 10.83 -12.88 -3.21
N GLY A 25 9.55 -12.56 -3.41
CA GLY A 25 8.77 -11.73 -2.49
C GLY A 25 7.77 -10.84 -3.22
N HIS A 26 7.63 -9.60 -2.75
CA HIS A 26 6.79 -8.59 -3.40
C HIS A 26 7.55 -7.29 -3.65
N VAL A 27 7.37 -6.75 -4.85
CA VAL A 27 8.01 -5.50 -5.30
C VAL A 27 6.99 -4.37 -5.44
N PRO A 28 7.41 -3.10 -5.21
CA PRO A 28 6.59 -1.92 -5.41
C PRO A 28 5.88 -1.90 -6.76
N TRP A 29 4.63 -1.46 -6.77
CA TRP A 29 3.86 -1.27 -8.00
C TRP A 29 3.18 0.09 -8.08
N ALA A 30 2.54 0.55 -7.01
CA ALA A 30 1.92 1.87 -6.99
C ALA A 30 1.79 2.42 -5.58
N LEU A 31 1.82 3.75 -5.46
CA LEU A 31 1.20 4.45 -4.34
C LEU A 31 -0.27 4.71 -4.71
N ILE A 32 -1.19 4.17 -3.91
CA ILE A 32 -2.62 4.35 -4.10
C ILE A 32 -3.12 5.40 -3.13
N VAL A 33 -3.63 6.52 -3.61
CA VAL A 33 -4.27 7.55 -2.79
C VAL A 33 -5.78 7.44 -2.91
N ILE A 34 -6.46 7.36 -1.77
CA ILE A 34 -7.91 7.15 -1.69
C ILE A 34 -8.59 8.50 -1.41
N GLY A 35 -9.38 8.97 -2.36
CA GLY A 35 -10.26 10.10 -2.14
C GLY A 35 -11.48 9.66 -1.33
N VAL A 36 -11.78 10.36 -0.24
CA VAL A 36 -12.95 10.11 0.61
C VAL A 36 -13.75 11.40 0.78
N SER A 37 -15.06 11.35 0.60
CA SER A 37 -15.99 12.46 0.89
C SER A 37 -17.33 11.92 1.35
N GLY A 38 -17.92 12.56 2.38
CA GLY A 38 -19.21 12.13 2.94
C GLY A 38 -19.22 10.67 3.42
N GLY A 39 -18.10 10.16 3.94
CA GLY A 39 -17.95 8.77 4.37
C GLY A 39 -17.88 7.74 3.23
N ARG A 40 -17.69 8.17 1.98
CA ARG A 40 -17.65 7.31 0.80
C ARG A 40 -16.33 7.48 0.05
N ILE A 41 -15.85 6.40 -0.56
CA ILE A 41 -14.71 6.45 -1.50
C ILE A 41 -15.19 7.09 -2.80
N THR A 42 -14.49 8.12 -3.26
CA THR A 42 -14.79 8.86 -4.49
C THR A 42 -13.77 8.65 -5.58
N SER A 43 -12.53 8.26 -5.24
CA SER A 43 -11.48 7.99 -6.22
C SER A 43 -10.40 7.06 -5.67
N LEU A 44 -9.72 6.38 -6.59
CA LEU A 44 -8.48 5.63 -6.36
C LEU A 44 -7.46 6.08 -7.39
N ASN A 45 -6.43 6.81 -6.95
CA ASN A 45 -5.41 7.36 -7.83
C ASN A 45 -4.13 6.54 -7.65
N ASN A 46 -3.63 5.94 -8.72
CA ASN A 46 -2.45 5.08 -8.70
C ASN A 46 -1.26 5.83 -9.28
N PHE A 47 -0.26 6.12 -8.46
CA PHE A 47 0.99 6.74 -8.89
C PHE A 47 2.06 5.67 -9.01
N LEU A 48 2.65 5.54 -10.21
CA LEU A 48 3.52 4.42 -10.57
C LEU A 48 5.03 4.74 -10.49
N ASP A 49 5.40 5.99 -10.19
CA ASP A 49 6.79 6.41 -9.98
C ASP A 49 7.29 5.95 -8.60
N VAL A 50 7.34 4.64 -8.41
CA VAL A 50 7.57 4.01 -7.11
C VAL A 50 8.99 4.20 -6.61
N GLU A 51 9.98 4.26 -7.50
CA GLU A 51 11.38 4.50 -7.15
C GLU A 51 11.57 5.86 -6.47
N ARG A 52 10.88 6.89 -6.96
CA ARG A 52 10.87 8.21 -6.34
C ARG A 52 9.97 8.27 -5.12
N LEU A 53 8.75 7.73 -5.21
CA LEU A 53 7.72 7.95 -4.20
C LEU A 53 7.94 7.12 -2.96
N PHE A 54 8.24 5.83 -3.05
CA PHE A 54 8.26 4.93 -1.89
C PHE A 54 9.22 5.40 -0.78
N PRO A 55 10.45 5.85 -1.08
CA PRO A 55 11.35 6.41 -0.07
C PRO A 55 10.77 7.62 0.67
N LEU A 56 9.99 8.47 -0.02
CA LEU A 56 9.37 9.66 0.59
C LEU A 56 8.28 9.30 1.61
N PHE A 57 7.69 8.11 1.51
CA PHE A 57 6.68 7.59 2.43
C PHE A 57 7.24 6.59 3.44
N GLY A 58 8.57 6.38 3.47
CA GLY A 58 9.21 5.37 4.32
C GLY A 58 8.78 3.93 3.98
N LEU A 59 8.31 3.71 2.75
CA LEU A 59 7.88 2.40 2.29
C LEU A 59 9.11 1.58 1.84
N PRO A 60 9.19 0.29 2.19
CA PRO A 60 10.30 -0.55 1.79
C PRO A 60 10.35 -0.76 0.26
N ASP A 61 11.54 -1.01 -0.26
CA ASP A 61 11.77 -1.32 -1.67
C ASP A 61 11.42 -2.78 -2.05
N ARG A 62 11.28 -3.66 -1.05
CA ARG A 62 10.79 -5.04 -1.20
C ARG A 62 10.12 -5.51 0.08
N LEU A 63 9.13 -6.40 -0.06
CA LEU A 63 8.57 -7.17 1.06
C LEU A 63 8.94 -8.64 0.91
N GLU A 64 9.59 -9.18 1.93
CA GLU A 64 9.89 -10.60 2.02
C GLU A 64 8.62 -11.46 2.08
N GLU A 65 8.74 -12.70 1.61
CA GLU A 65 7.65 -13.67 1.67
C GLU A 65 7.46 -14.17 3.12
N GLY A 66 6.69 -13.42 3.92
CA GLY A 66 6.42 -13.82 5.31
C GLY A 66 5.70 -12.82 6.22
N THR A 67 5.56 -11.54 5.83
CA THR A 67 5.19 -10.48 6.80
C THR A 67 3.79 -9.89 6.61
N GLY A 68 2.87 -10.62 5.95
CA GLY A 68 1.66 -10.00 5.38
C GLY A 68 0.30 -10.52 5.87
N GLN A 69 0.22 -11.30 6.94
CA GLN A 69 -1.07 -11.56 7.59
C GLN A 69 -1.21 -10.56 8.74
N PRO A 70 -2.07 -9.53 8.65
CA PRO A 70 -2.57 -8.96 9.89
C PRO A 70 -3.24 -10.11 10.64
N GLU A 71 -2.72 -10.46 11.82
CA GLU A 71 -3.52 -11.19 12.79
C GLU A 71 -4.88 -10.50 12.86
N GLN A 72 -5.92 -11.30 12.76
CA GLN A 72 -7.31 -10.87 12.78
C GLN A 72 -7.47 -9.87 13.93
N ALA A 73 -7.68 -8.60 13.61
CA ALA A 73 -8.18 -7.63 14.57
C ALA A 73 -9.56 -8.15 14.96
N GLY A 74 -9.58 -8.84 16.11
CA GLY A 74 -10.79 -9.32 16.73
C GLY A 74 -11.80 -8.20 16.88
N GLU A 75 -13.05 -8.58 16.64
CA GLU A 75 -14.18 -8.22 17.50
C GLU A 75 -14.16 -6.80 18.06
N LEU A 76 -14.89 -5.91 17.41
CA LEU A 76 -15.58 -4.84 18.11
C LEU A 76 -17.04 -4.89 17.69
N ALA A 77 -17.85 -5.33 18.68
CA ALA A 77 -19.28 -5.15 18.77
C ALA A 77 -19.67 -3.66 18.76
#